data_AF-A0A356E9E4-F1
#
_entry.id   AF-A0A356E9E4-F1
#
_cell.length_a   1.000
_cell.length_b   1.000
_cell.length_c   1.000
_cell.angle_alpha   90.00
_cell.angle_beta   90.00
_cell.angle_gamma   90.00
#
_symmetry.space_group_name_H-M   'P 1'
#
loop_
_entity.id
_entity.type
_entity.pdbx_description
1 polymer ?
#
loop_
_entity_poly.entity_id
_entity_poly.type
_entity_poly.pdbx_seq_one_letter_code
_entity_poly.pdbx_strand_id
1 'polypeptide(L)'
;SHYFRTIFLVLDGLGLILFAILGTQVALDMGYGLTISCVAAIVTGAFGGILRDLLCNRIPLVFQGELYASVAFLASCIYIGLQQLSISPNIVVFTTLTIGFIIRLLAIYYGWGLPVFDYQEQDITKGKLNDKLPKKTK
;
A
#
# COMPACT_ATOMS: atom_id res chain seq x y z
N SER A 1 20.05 8.37 -3.09
CA SER A 1 19.07 7.95 -2.06
C SER A 1 18.06 6.93 -2.63
N HIS A 2 18.53 5.80 -3.18
CA HIS A 2 17.64 4.80 -3.81
C HIS A 2 17.19 3.71 -2.82
N TYR A 3 17.98 3.46 -1.76
CA TYR A 3 17.73 2.41 -0.77
C TYR A 3 16.52 2.69 0.13
N PHE A 4 16.36 3.95 0.57
CA PHE A 4 15.28 4.35 1.48
C PHE A 4 13.88 4.18 0.85
N ARG A 5 13.77 4.43 -0.46
CA ARG A 5 12.52 4.26 -1.20
C ARG A 5 12.10 2.80 -1.29
N THR A 6 13.05 1.90 -1.57
CA THR A 6 12.75 0.45 -1.64
C THR A 6 12.34 -0.09 -0.27
N ILE A 7 13.05 0.28 0.80
CA ILE A 7 12.70 -0.15 2.17
C ILE A 7 11.29 0.32 2.55
N PHE A 8 10.97 1.59 2.26
CA PHE A 8 9.65 2.14 2.53
C PHE A 8 8.54 1.38 1.79
N LEU A 9 8.74 1.04 0.52
CA LEU A 9 7.76 0.27 -0.27
C LEU A 9 7.56 -1.16 0.26
N VAL A 10 8.64 -1.79 0.72
CA VAL A 10 8.59 -3.14 1.30
C VAL A 10 7.86 -3.12 2.64
N LEU A 11 8.22 -2.18 3.53
CA LEU A 11 7.51 -1.96 4.80
C LEU A 11 6.06 -1.56 4.55
N ASP A 12 5.79 -0.85 3.46
CA ASP A 12 4.45 -0.46 3.07
C ASP A 12 3.57 -1.69 2.78
N GLY A 13 4.06 -2.55 1.91
CA GLY A 13 3.35 -3.76 1.56
C GLY A 13 3.18 -4.72 2.73
N LEU A 14 4.22 -4.89 3.55
CA LEU A 14 4.15 -5.74 4.74
C LEU A 14 3.10 -5.23 5.72
N GLY A 15 3.12 -3.92 6.02
CA GLY A 15 2.14 -3.28 6.89
C GLY A 15 0.73 -3.45 6.36
N LEU A 16 0.51 -3.21 5.06
CA LEU A 16 -0.82 -3.38 4.46
C LEU A 16 -1.37 -4.80 4.65
N ILE A 17 -0.58 -5.82 4.32
CA ILE A 17 -1.05 -7.22 4.40
C ILE A 17 -1.36 -7.59 5.84
N LEU A 18 -0.49 -7.19 6.78
CA LEU A 18 -0.71 -7.45 8.20
C LEU A 18 -1.99 -6.79 8.70
N PHE A 19 -2.20 -5.51 8.38
CA PHE A 19 -3.41 -4.78 8.77
C PHE A 19 -4.68 -5.32 8.09
N ALA A 20 -4.59 -5.77 6.84
CA ALA A 20 -5.70 -6.41 6.14
C ALA A 20 -6.09 -7.75 6.78
N ILE A 21 -5.10 -8.57 7.19
CA ILE A 21 -5.34 -9.82 7.92
C ILE A 21 -6.01 -9.51 9.26
N LEU A 22 -5.50 -8.55 10.03
CA LEU A 22 -6.07 -8.17 11.32
C LEU A 22 -7.52 -7.67 11.18
N GLY A 23 -7.80 -6.81 10.19
CA GLY A 23 -9.16 -6.35 9.90
C GLY A 23 -10.11 -7.49 9.51
N THR A 24 -9.63 -8.43 8.69
CA THR A 24 -10.38 -9.63 8.31
C THR A 24 -10.68 -10.50 9.54
N GLN A 25 -9.67 -10.76 10.37
CA GLN A 25 -9.78 -11.57 11.56
C GLN A 25 -10.79 -10.98 12.55
N VAL A 26 -10.67 -9.69 12.86
CA VAL A 26 -11.61 -9.00 13.78
C VAL A 26 -13.04 -9.09 13.27
N ALA A 27 -13.26 -8.90 11.95
CA ALA A 27 -14.60 -9.01 11.38
C ALA A 27 -15.18 -10.44 11.47
N LEU A 28 -14.35 -11.46 11.24
CA LEU A 28 -14.76 -12.87 11.38
C LEU A 28 -15.02 -13.25 12.84
N ASP A 29 -14.20 -12.76 13.77
CA ASP A 29 -14.37 -12.98 15.22
C ASP A 29 -15.67 -12.34 15.74
N MET A 30 -16.12 -11.26 15.09
CA MET A 30 -17.45 -10.65 15.33
C MET A 30 -18.61 -11.41 14.66
N GLY A 31 -18.33 -12.51 13.96
CA GLY A 31 -19.33 -13.33 13.28
C GLY A 31 -19.80 -12.79 11.92
N TYR A 32 -19.08 -11.82 11.33
CA TYR A 32 -19.42 -11.30 10.01
C TYR A 32 -18.91 -12.18 8.87
N GLY A 33 -19.58 -12.12 7.72
CA GLY A 33 -19.20 -12.85 6.52
C GLY A 33 -18.15 -12.13 5.65
N LEU A 34 -17.82 -12.75 4.51
CA LEU A 34 -16.76 -12.31 3.59
C LEU A 34 -16.83 -10.84 3.19
N THR A 35 -18.03 -10.33 2.88
CA THR A 35 -18.21 -8.94 2.42
C THR A 35 -17.74 -7.92 3.45
N ILE A 36 -18.17 -8.06 4.70
CA ILE A 36 -17.81 -7.15 5.79
C ILE A 36 -16.33 -7.33 6.14
N SER A 37 -15.82 -8.56 6.13
CA SER A 37 -14.41 -8.83 6.39
C SER A 37 -13.48 -8.21 5.34
N CYS A 38 -13.86 -8.23 4.06
CA CYS A 38 -13.12 -7.56 2.99
C CYS A 38 -13.12 -6.03 3.17
N VAL A 39 -14.26 -5.44 3.51
CA VAL A 39 -14.35 -4.00 3.79
C VAL A 39 -13.49 -3.63 5.00
N ALA A 40 -13.57 -4.39 6.08
CA ALA A 40 -12.73 -4.20 7.26
C ALA A 40 -11.23 -4.29 6.91
N ALA A 41 -10.84 -5.30 6.12
CA ALA A 41 -9.47 -5.46 5.65
C ALA A 41 -8.96 -4.23 4.87
N ILE A 42 -9.76 -3.74 3.92
CA ILE A 42 -9.41 -2.56 3.11
C ILE A 42 -9.30 -1.32 3.99
N VAL A 43 -10.27 -1.09 4.88
CA VAL A 43 -10.31 0.07 5.77
C VAL A 43 -9.11 0.05 6.72
N THR A 44 -8.90 -1.04 7.46
CA THR A 44 -7.79 -1.18 8.41
C THR A 44 -6.44 -1.08 7.70
N GLY A 45 -6.31 -1.72 6.53
CA GLY A 45 -5.14 -1.64 5.67
C GLY A 45 -4.82 -0.22 5.21
N ALA A 46 -5.83 0.49 4.70
CA ALA A 46 -5.75 1.89 4.26
C ALA A 46 -5.33 2.80 5.42
N PHE A 47 -5.96 2.68 6.58
CA PHE A 47 -5.63 3.47 7.77
C PHE A 47 -4.18 3.28 8.20
N GLY A 48 -3.69 2.04 8.24
CA GLY A 48 -2.29 1.75 8.56
C GLY A 48 -1.31 2.34 7.54
N GLY A 49 -1.65 2.30 6.25
CA GLY A 49 -0.89 2.94 5.18
C GLY A 49 -0.81 4.45 5.36
N ILE A 50 -1.96 5.11 5.57
CA ILE A 50 -2.05 6.55 5.81
C ILE A 50 -1.20 6.95 7.02
N LEU A 51 -1.31 6.23 8.13
CA LEU A 51 -0.57 6.56 9.36
C LEU A 51 0.94 6.51 9.14
N ARG A 52 1.45 5.47 8.46
CA ARG A 52 2.88 5.36 8.14
C ARG A 52 3.35 6.48 7.22
N ASP A 53 2.51 6.85 6.24
CA ASP A 53 2.84 7.88 5.26
C ASP A 53 2.87 9.28 5.93
N LEU A 54 1.95 9.54 6.86
CA LEU A 54 1.94 10.74 7.71
C LEU A 54 3.18 10.81 8.62
N LEU A 55 3.55 9.70 9.28
CA LEU A 55 4.77 9.64 10.11
C LEU A 55 6.04 9.90 9.30
N CYS A 56 6.04 9.55 8.02
CA CYS A 56 7.14 9.80 7.08
C CYS A 56 7.05 11.17 6.37
N ASN A 57 6.05 11.99 6.70
CA ASN A 57 5.75 13.28 6.06
C ASN A 57 5.69 13.19 4.52
N ARG A 58 5.00 12.15 4.02
CA ARG A 58 4.79 11.87 2.59
C ARG A 58 3.31 11.88 2.27
N ILE A 59 3.00 12.10 0.99
CA ILE A 59 1.63 11.97 0.46
C ILE A 59 1.22 10.49 0.57
N PRO A 60 0.06 10.17 1.16
CA PRO A 60 -0.41 8.80 1.31
C PRO A 60 -0.48 8.02 -0.01
N LEU A 61 0.12 6.84 -0.04
CA LEU A 61 0.07 5.89 -1.16
C LEU A 61 -1.34 5.33 -1.38
N VAL A 62 -2.19 5.39 -0.36
CA VAL A 62 -3.60 4.95 -0.45
C VAL A 62 -4.38 5.68 -1.54
N PHE A 63 -3.94 6.88 -1.95
CA PHE A 63 -4.56 7.61 -3.06
C PHE A 63 -4.37 6.89 -4.42
N GLN A 64 -3.47 5.92 -4.52
CA GLN A 64 -3.42 4.93 -5.60
C GLN A 64 -4.42 3.79 -5.34
N GLY A 65 -5.67 4.15 -5.05
CA GLY A 65 -6.66 3.31 -4.37
C GLY A 65 -6.95 1.95 -5.01
N GLU A 66 -6.79 1.82 -6.34
CA GLU A 66 -7.08 0.58 -7.06
C GLU A 66 -6.17 -0.58 -6.66
N LEU A 67 -4.86 -0.33 -6.56
CA LEU A 67 -3.88 -1.36 -6.25
C LEU A 67 -3.86 -1.68 -4.75
N TYR A 68 -4.09 -0.65 -3.92
CA TYR A 68 -4.13 -0.81 -2.48
C TYR A 68 -5.37 -1.60 -2.02
N ALA A 69 -6.55 -1.27 -2.56
CA ALA A 69 -7.79 -1.98 -2.27
C ALA A 69 -7.77 -3.41 -2.81
N SER A 70 -7.25 -3.63 -4.02
CA SER A 70 -7.17 -4.98 -4.60
C SER A 70 -6.24 -5.91 -3.82
N VAL A 71 -5.09 -5.42 -3.33
CA VAL A 71 -4.20 -6.23 -2.49
C VAL A 71 -4.83 -6.55 -1.13
N ALA A 72 -5.47 -5.58 -0.48
CA ALA A 72 -6.15 -5.82 0.79
C ALA A 72 -7.32 -6.80 0.64
N PHE A 73 -8.10 -6.67 -0.45
CA PHE A 73 -9.15 -7.61 -0.81
C PHE A 73 -8.60 -9.01 -1.05
N LEU A 74 -7.54 -9.14 -1.86
CA LEU A 74 -6.91 -10.43 -2.16
C LEU A 74 -6.39 -11.10 -0.89
N ALA A 75 -5.73 -10.36 -0.01
CA ALA A 75 -5.27 -10.86 1.29
C ALA A 75 -6.43 -11.38 2.14
N SER A 76 -7.56 -10.65 2.18
CA SER A 76 -8.77 -11.08 2.89
C SER A 76 -9.36 -12.37 2.30
N CYS A 77 -9.47 -12.46 0.97
CA CYS A 77 -9.95 -13.66 0.30
C CYS A 77 -9.05 -14.88 0.56
N ILE A 78 -7.73 -14.71 0.47
CA ILE A 78 -6.76 -15.76 0.78
C ILE A 78 -6.92 -16.21 2.23
N TYR A 79 -6.98 -15.27 3.17
CA TYR A 79 -7.15 -15.58 4.60
C TYR A 79 -8.41 -16.41 4.86
N ILE A 80 -9.56 -15.95 4.37
CA ILE A 80 -10.85 -16.63 4.55
C ILE A 80 -10.81 -18.01 3.87
N GLY A 81 -10.26 -18.11 2.66
CA GLY A 81 -10.14 -19.36 1.93
C GLY A 81 -9.29 -20.40 2.66
N LEU A 82 -8.15 -19.99 3.24
CA LEU A 82 -7.31 -20.88 4.05
C LEU A 82 -7.97 -21.24 5.39
N GLN A 83 -8.77 -20.35 5.97
CA GLN A 83 -9.45 -20.63 7.23
C GLN A 83 -10.51 -21.72 7.08
N GLN A 84 -11.10 -21.88 5.89
CA GLN A 84 -12.02 -22.98 5.59
C GLN A 84 -11.35 -24.37 5.63
N LEU A 85 -10.03 -24.45 5.49
CA LEU A 85 -9.28 -25.72 5.58
C LEU A 85 -9.12 -26.25 7.03
N SER A 86 -9.71 -25.57 8.03
CA SER A 86 -9.65 -25.95 9.46
C SER A 86 -8.22 -26.10 10.01
N ILE A 87 -7.27 -25.36 9.41
CA ILE A 87 -5.89 -25.27 9.87
C ILE A 87 -5.81 -24.35 11.10
N SER A 88 -4.80 -24.53 11.94
CA SER A 88 -4.54 -23.63 13.07
C SER A 88 -4.46 -22.16 12.61
N PRO A 89 -5.16 -21.22 13.29
CA PRO A 89 -5.26 -19.82 12.86
C PRO A 89 -3.89 -19.14 12.76
N ASN A 90 -2.94 -19.51 13.61
CA ASN A 90 -1.57 -19.00 13.54
C ASN A 90 -0.90 -19.35 12.21
N ILE A 91 -1.06 -20.59 11.74
CA ILE A 91 -0.49 -21.05 10.48
C ILE A 91 -1.18 -20.32 9.32
N VAL A 92 -2.51 -20.15 9.35
CA VAL A 92 -3.25 -19.40 8.33
C VAL A 92 -2.74 -17.96 8.21
N VAL A 93 -2.51 -17.28 9.34
CA VAL A 93 -1.92 -15.93 9.37
C VAL A 93 -0.53 -15.93 8.72
N PHE A 94 0.37 -16.80 9.15
CA PHE A 94 1.74 -16.85 8.58
C PHE A 94 1.73 -17.17 7.09
N THR A 95 0.94 -18.15 6.65
CA THR A 95 0.84 -18.52 5.24
C THR A 95 0.24 -17.40 4.40
N THR A 96 -0.83 -16.75 4.87
CA THR A 96 -1.42 -15.59 4.18
C THR A 96 -0.45 -14.43 4.09
N LEU A 97 0.28 -14.16 5.18
CA LEU A 97 1.31 -13.11 5.22
C LEU A 97 2.42 -13.40 4.20
N THR A 98 2.95 -14.63 4.17
CA THR A 98 3.99 -15.03 3.22
C THR A 98 3.50 -14.95 1.78
N ILE A 99 2.33 -15.52 1.46
CA ILE A 99 1.77 -15.49 0.10
C ILE A 99 1.47 -14.05 -0.33
N GLY A 100 0.78 -13.28 0.50
CA GLY A 100 0.47 -11.88 0.22
C GLY A 100 1.73 -11.05 0.01
N PHE A 101 2.78 -11.30 0.81
CA PHE A 101 4.03 -10.57 0.71
C PHE A 101 4.79 -10.92 -0.56
N ILE A 102 4.80 -12.19 -0.97
CA ILE A 102 5.36 -12.62 -2.26
C ILE A 102 4.60 -11.97 -3.43
N ILE A 103 3.26 -11.97 -3.39
CA ILE A 103 2.44 -11.32 -4.43
C ILE A 103 2.75 -9.83 -4.49
N ARG A 104 2.89 -9.16 -3.34
CA ARG A 104 3.25 -7.74 -3.28
C ARG A 104 4.65 -7.48 -3.82
N LEU A 105 5.64 -8.31 -3.47
CA LEU A 105 7.00 -8.20 -3.99
C LEU A 105 7.03 -8.40 -5.50
N LEU A 106 6.27 -9.38 -6.02
CA LEU A 106 6.12 -9.59 -7.46
C LEU A 106 5.43 -8.40 -8.12
N ALA A 107 4.35 -7.85 -7.54
CA ALA A 107 3.68 -6.68 -8.07
C ALA A 107 4.59 -5.44 -8.12
N ILE A 108 5.43 -5.24 -7.10
CA ILE A 108 6.43 -4.16 -7.08
C ILE A 108 7.54 -4.42 -8.11
N TYR A 109 8.04 -5.66 -8.20
CA TYR A 109 9.13 -6.04 -9.10
C TYR A 109 8.73 -6.00 -10.58
N TYR A 110 7.55 -6.52 -10.92
CA TYR A 110 6.98 -6.49 -12.26
C TYR A 110 6.41 -5.11 -12.63
N GLY A 111 6.41 -4.15 -11.71
CA GLY A 111 5.92 -2.79 -11.97
C GLY A 111 4.41 -2.74 -12.23
N TRP A 112 3.62 -3.62 -11.60
CA TRP A 112 2.15 -3.54 -11.65
C TRP A 112 1.62 -2.28 -10.95
N GLY A 113 2.48 -1.49 -10.29
CA GLY A 113 2.17 -0.16 -9.80
C GLY A 113 2.63 0.94 -10.77
N LEU A 114 1.77 1.95 -10.94
CA LEU A 114 2.02 3.13 -11.77
C LEU A 114 3.45 3.69 -11.53
N PRO A 115 4.14 4.12 -12.60
CA PRO A 115 5.39 4.84 -12.48
C PRO A 115 5.20 6.00 -11.51
N VAL A 116 6.10 6.10 -10.52
CA VAL A 116 6.19 7.25 -9.62
C VAL A 116 6.26 8.50 -10.49
N PHE A 117 5.20 9.30 -10.50
CA PHE A 117 5.26 10.66 -10.98
C PHE A 117 6.23 11.41 -10.08
N ASP A 118 7.44 11.59 -10.59
CA ASP A 118 8.38 12.59 -10.13
C ASP A 118 7.66 13.93 -10.29
N TYR A 119 7.18 14.53 -9.19
CA TYR A 119 6.72 15.91 -9.22
C TYR A 119 7.96 16.76 -9.51
N GLN A 120 8.21 16.99 -10.79
CA GLN A 120 9.09 18.03 -11.32
C GLN A 120 8.49 19.39 -10.92
N GLU A 121 8.58 19.74 -9.64
CA GLU A 121 8.33 21.10 -9.15
C GLU A 121 9.52 22.03 -9.49
N GLN A 122 10.29 21.70 -10.55
CA GLN A 122 11.44 22.48 -11.02
C GLN A 122 11.15 23.30 -12.28
N ASP A 123 10.02 23.08 -12.98
CA ASP A 123 9.74 23.78 -14.24
C ASP A 123 9.00 25.11 -14.07
N ILE A 124 8.22 25.28 -13.01
CA ILE A 124 7.45 26.53 -12.79
C ILE A 124 8.35 27.69 -12.34
N THR A 125 9.39 27.40 -11.56
CA THR A 125 10.30 28.44 -11.02
C THR A 125 11.29 28.95 -12.07
N LYS A 126 11.76 28.07 -12.98
CA LYS A 126 12.69 28.48 -14.06
C LYS A 126 12.02 29.36 -15.12
N GLY A 127 10.76 29.10 -15.45
CA GLY A 127 9.99 29.93 -16.39
C GLY A 127 9.78 31.36 -15.89
N LYS A 128 9.47 31.55 -14.60
CA LYS A 128 9.26 32.88 -14.01
C LYS A 128 10.56 33.66 -13.74
N LEU A 129 11.69 32.98 -13.56
CA LEU A 129 12.97 33.65 -13.33
C LEU A 129 13.58 34.18 -14.64
N ASN A 130 13.44 33.44 -15.76
CA ASN A 130 13.95 33.85 -17.06
C ASN A 130 13.20 35.05 -17.67
N ASP A 131 11.94 35.26 -17.28
CA ASP A 131 11.12 36.38 -17.76
C ASP A 131 11.35 37.68 -16.95
N LYS A 132 11.96 37.57 -15.76
CA LYS A 132 12.25 38.72 -14.88
C LYS A 132 13.66 39.28 -14.98
N LEU A 133 14.57 38.66 -15.73
CA LEU A 133 15.89 39.24 -15.96
C LEU A 133 15.89 40.12 -17.21
N PRO A 134 16.25 41.42 -17.11
CA PRO A 134 16.50 42.23 -18.31
C PRO A 134 17.65 41.59 -19.09
N LYS A 135 17.41 41.32 -20.38
CA LYS A 135 18.45 40.87 -21.31
C LYS A 135 19.58 41.90 -21.29
N LYS A 136 20.76 41.49 -20.84
CA LYS A 136 21.98 42.29 -20.99
C LYS A 136 22.28 42.45 -22.49
N THR A 137 21.92 43.59 -23.05
CA THR A 137 22.45 44.07 -24.32
C THR A 137 23.93 44.42 -24.09
N LYS A 138 24.82 43.67 -24.75
CA LYS A 138 26.21 44.08 -24.97
C LYS A 138 26.26 45.06 -26.14
#